data_AF-A0A2H1VHI8-F1
#
_entry.id   AF-A0A2H1VHI8-F1
#
_cell.length_a   1.000
_cell.length_b   1.000
_cell.length_c   1.000
_cell.angle_alpha   90.00
_cell.angle_beta   90.00
_cell.angle_gamma   90.00
#
_symmetry.space_group_name_H-M   'P 1'
#
loop_
_entity.id
_entity.type
_entity.pdbx_description
1 polymer ?
#
loop_
_entity_poly.entity_id
_entity_poly.type
_entity_poly.pdbx_seq_one_letter_code
_entity_poly.pdbx_strand_id
1 'polypeptide(L)'
;TESSQHQGSEYISKASRILVKLQRYDQAVDSLRREIGFHQEAGNMGAIGRLTVAIVLVQLARGDAVAAEKAYKEWGSNCEVAEMQTLEQILQAYDEEDRESAKRALANPFIRNMDVEYARLAAMVPLPEAMEPAPRATVVENAAPSYVSPNAHSTTTAVG
;
A
#
# COMPACT_ATOMS: atom_id res chain seq x y z
N THR A 1 -19.72 9.89 35.31
CA THR A 1 -18.33 9.57 34.85
C THR A 1 -18.28 9.22 33.37
N GLU A 2 -19.38 8.87 32.70
CA GLU A 2 -19.43 8.59 31.25
C GLU A 2 -19.12 9.80 30.34
N SER A 3 -19.56 11.01 30.71
CA SER A 3 -19.39 12.19 29.84
C SER A 3 -17.93 12.58 29.61
N SER A 4 -17.02 12.28 30.54
CA SER A 4 -15.60 12.63 30.42
C SER A 4 -14.84 11.67 29.49
N GLN A 5 -15.22 10.39 29.44
CA GLN A 5 -14.57 9.40 28.58
C GLN A 5 -14.96 9.60 27.11
N HIS A 6 -16.24 9.91 26.84
CA HIS A 6 -16.70 10.27 25.50
C HIS A 6 -15.99 11.52 24.96
N GLN A 7 -15.90 12.58 25.78
CA GLN A 7 -15.17 13.79 25.39
C GLN A 7 -13.68 13.49 25.13
N GLY A 8 -13.05 12.67 25.98
CA GLY A 8 -11.65 12.25 25.81
C GLY A 8 -11.39 11.55 24.48
N SER A 9 -12.22 10.57 24.11
CA SER A 9 -12.12 9.86 22.83
C SER A 9 -12.23 10.82 21.64
N GLU A 10 -13.21 11.74 21.64
CA GLU A 10 -13.35 12.71 20.55
C GLU A 10 -12.16 13.66 20.39
N TYR A 11 -11.53 14.09 21.51
CA TYR A 11 -10.32 14.90 21.45
C TYR A 11 -9.15 14.12 20.85
N ILE A 12 -9.05 12.82 21.15
CA ILE A 12 -8.02 11.95 20.59
C ILE A 12 -8.26 11.75 19.09
N SER A 13 -9.50 11.49 18.64
CA SER A 13 -9.81 11.37 17.21
C SER A 13 -9.46 12.64 16.43
N LYS A 14 -9.68 13.82 17.02
CA LYS A 14 -9.28 15.12 16.44
C LYS A 14 -7.76 15.27 16.39
N ALA A 15 -7.06 14.91 17.48
CA ALA A 15 -5.61 14.96 17.54
C ALA A 15 -4.98 14.03 16.49
N SER A 16 -5.47 12.80 16.35
CA SER A 16 -5.02 11.81 15.36
C SER A 16 -5.11 12.38 13.94
N ARG A 17 -6.24 12.99 13.56
CA ARG A 17 -6.44 13.62 12.24
C ARG A 17 -5.47 14.79 12.00
N ILE A 18 -5.24 15.64 13.02
CA ILE A 18 -4.27 16.74 12.93
C ILE A 18 -2.85 16.20 12.74
N LEU A 19 -2.46 15.16 13.47
CA LEU A 19 -1.12 14.55 13.37
C LEU A 19 -0.89 13.94 11.98
N VAL A 20 -1.90 13.27 11.40
CA VAL A 20 -1.85 12.78 10.02
C VAL A 20 -1.68 13.94 9.04
N LYS A 21 -2.47 15.01 9.18
CA LYS A 21 -2.36 16.20 8.33
C LYS A 21 -0.98 16.88 8.40
N LEU A 22 -0.33 16.82 9.56
CA LEU A 22 1.02 17.32 9.79
C LEU A 22 2.11 16.31 9.42
N GLN A 23 1.75 15.16 8.85
CA GLN A 23 2.67 14.05 8.49
C GLN A 23 3.52 13.55 9.68
N ARG A 24 3.03 13.73 10.91
CA ARG A 24 3.67 13.21 12.14
C ARG A 24 3.18 11.79 12.40
N TYR A 25 3.51 10.89 11.49
CA TYR A 25 2.90 9.56 11.43
C TYR A 25 3.15 8.70 12.67
N ASP A 26 4.34 8.74 13.27
CA ASP A 26 4.62 7.98 14.51
C ASP A 26 3.64 8.37 15.63
N GLN A 27 3.45 9.68 15.81
CA GLN A 27 2.54 10.20 16.83
C GLN A 27 1.09 9.95 16.49
N ALA A 28 0.74 9.98 15.20
CA ALA A 28 -0.60 9.62 14.76
C ALA A 28 -0.91 8.15 15.10
N VAL A 29 0.02 7.23 14.86
CA VAL A 29 -0.14 5.81 15.25
C VAL A 29 -0.29 5.69 16.76
N ASP A 30 0.56 6.33 17.57
CA ASP A 30 0.44 6.28 19.03
C ASP A 30 -0.91 6.81 19.54
N SER A 31 -1.40 7.90 18.93
CA SER A 31 -2.70 8.49 19.23
C SER A 31 -3.85 7.53 18.89
N LEU A 32 -3.82 6.92 17.70
CA LEU A 32 -4.82 5.94 17.25
C LEU A 32 -4.80 4.68 18.11
N ARG A 33 -3.63 4.17 18.50
CA ARG A 33 -3.50 3.01 19.41
C ARG A 33 -4.12 3.29 20.78
N ARG A 34 -3.90 4.49 21.31
CA ARG A 34 -4.54 4.93 22.56
C ARG A 34 -6.05 5.02 22.42
N GLU A 35 -6.54 5.51 21.28
CA GLU A 35 -7.98 5.57 20.98
C GLU A 35 -8.63 4.18 20.92
N ILE A 36 -7.95 3.21 20.30
CA ILE A 36 -8.39 1.81 20.29
C ILE A 36 -8.55 1.28 21.72
N GLY A 37 -7.59 1.55 22.61
CA GLY A 37 -7.68 1.13 24.02
C GLY A 37 -8.96 1.63 24.70
N PHE A 38 -9.33 2.89 24.49
CA PHE A 38 -10.59 3.43 25.01
C PHE A 38 -11.83 2.76 24.41
N HIS A 39 -11.82 2.45 23.11
CA HIS A 39 -12.94 1.74 22.48
C HIS A 39 -13.03 0.26 22.88
N GLN A 40 -11.91 -0.38 23.19
CA GLN A 40 -11.89 -1.74 23.75
C GLN A 40 -12.54 -1.77 25.13
N GLU A 41 -12.18 -0.83 26.01
CA GLU A 41 -12.79 -0.68 27.34
C GLU A 41 -14.31 -0.38 27.24
N ALA A 42 -14.72 0.38 26.23
CA ALA A 42 -16.12 0.74 25.99
C ALA A 42 -16.91 -0.32 25.19
N GLY A 43 -16.26 -1.39 24.70
CA GLY A 43 -16.90 -2.43 23.88
C GLY A 43 -17.34 -1.98 22.48
N ASN A 44 -16.79 -0.87 21.95
CA ASN A 44 -17.17 -0.31 20.66
C ASN A 44 -16.31 -0.88 19.52
N MET A 45 -16.63 -2.10 19.08
CA MET A 45 -15.82 -2.83 18.09
C MET A 45 -15.81 -2.15 16.70
N GLY A 46 -16.92 -1.57 16.26
CA GLY A 46 -16.98 -0.88 14.97
C GLY A 46 -16.07 0.34 14.89
N ALA A 47 -15.87 1.06 16.00
CA ALA A 47 -14.88 2.13 16.06
C ALA A 47 -13.45 1.61 15.92
N ILE A 48 -13.14 0.44 16.52
CA ILE A 48 -11.83 -0.22 16.39
C ILE A 48 -11.57 -0.61 14.94
N GLY A 49 -12.57 -1.15 14.22
CA GLY A 49 -12.46 -1.45 12.78
C GLY A 49 -12.00 -0.24 11.97
N ARG A 50 -12.70 0.90 12.11
CA ARG A 50 -12.32 2.15 11.43
C ARG A 50 -10.94 2.68 11.82
N LEU A 51 -10.57 2.58 13.10
CA LEU A 51 -9.23 2.98 13.56
C LEU A 51 -8.14 2.05 13.00
N THR A 52 -8.45 0.77 12.81
CA THR A 52 -7.53 -0.19 12.17
C THR A 52 -7.22 0.22 10.75
N VAL A 53 -8.25 0.62 9.97
CA VAL A 53 -8.07 1.15 8.61
C VAL A 53 -7.18 2.40 8.63
N ALA A 54 -7.43 3.32 9.56
CA ALA A 54 -6.60 4.52 9.71
C ALA A 54 -5.13 4.19 10.02
N ILE A 55 -4.86 3.25 10.94
CA ILE A 55 -3.50 2.80 11.26
C ILE A 55 -2.84 2.19 10.02
N VAL A 56 -3.51 1.30 9.29
CA VAL A 56 -2.96 0.69 8.06
C VAL A 56 -2.55 1.78 7.06
N LEU A 57 -3.42 2.75 6.79
CA LEU A 57 -3.11 3.86 5.87
C LEU A 57 -1.90 4.69 6.34
N VAL A 58 -1.79 4.96 7.65
CA VAL A 58 -0.65 5.69 8.22
C VAL A 58 0.65 4.89 8.11
N GLN A 59 0.62 3.58 8.35
CA GLN A 59 1.79 2.72 8.22
C GLN A 59 2.27 2.61 6.77
N LEU A 60 1.34 2.47 5.82
CA LEU A 60 1.69 2.49 4.40
C LEU A 60 2.25 3.85 3.98
N ALA A 61 1.71 4.96 4.49
CA ALA A 61 2.26 6.29 4.23
C ALA A 61 3.67 6.50 4.80
N ARG A 62 4.08 5.72 5.81
CA ARG A 62 5.46 5.66 6.33
C ARG A 62 6.37 4.78 5.48
N GLY A 63 5.83 4.05 4.51
CA GLY A 63 6.56 3.03 3.75
C GLY A 63 6.78 1.72 4.53
N ASP A 64 6.00 1.48 5.58
CA ASP A 64 6.15 0.31 6.46
C ASP A 64 4.96 -0.65 6.29
N ALA A 65 4.97 -1.42 5.20
CA ALA A 65 3.93 -2.40 4.89
C ALA A 65 3.88 -3.55 5.92
N VAL A 66 5.01 -3.92 6.52
CA VAL A 66 5.09 -4.95 7.56
C VAL A 66 4.35 -4.51 8.82
N ALA A 67 4.53 -3.25 9.24
CA ALA A 67 3.81 -2.71 10.38
C ALA A 67 2.33 -2.48 10.07
N ALA A 68 1.96 -2.23 8.81
CA ALA A 68 0.58 -2.18 8.35
C ALA A 68 -0.11 -3.55 8.49
N GLU A 69 0.52 -4.62 7.99
CA GLU A 69 0.02 -5.98 8.10
C GLU A 69 -0.10 -6.42 9.57
N LYS A 70 0.88 -6.07 10.41
CA LYS A 70 0.81 -6.34 11.85
C LYS A 70 -0.39 -5.67 12.51
N ALA A 71 -0.69 -4.42 12.16
CA ALA A 71 -1.87 -3.73 12.68
C ALA A 71 -3.18 -4.39 12.23
N TYR A 72 -3.25 -4.84 10.97
CA TYR A 72 -4.39 -5.61 10.47
C TYR A 72 -4.56 -6.94 11.20
N LYS A 73 -3.49 -7.69 11.45
CA LYS A 73 -3.55 -8.94 12.24
C LYS A 73 -3.98 -8.71 13.68
N GLU A 74 -3.60 -7.57 14.27
CA GLU A 74 -3.89 -7.24 15.67
C GLU A 74 -5.37 -6.87 15.89
N TRP A 75 -5.96 -6.08 14.98
CA TRP A 75 -7.30 -5.52 15.17
C TRP A 75 -8.29 -5.77 14.04
N GLY A 76 -7.87 -6.39 12.93
CA GLY A 76 -8.68 -6.65 11.74
C GLY A 76 -9.92 -7.50 12.00
N SER A 77 -9.93 -8.31 13.06
CA SER A 77 -11.13 -9.06 13.48
C SER A 77 -12.31 -8.17 13.90
N ASN A 78 -12.07 -6.90 14.22
CA ASN A 78 -13.08 -5.91 14.57
C ASN A 78 -13.60 -5.13 13.35
N CYS A 79 -13.00 -5.33 12.18
CA CYS A 79 -13.39 -4.66 10.95
C CYS A 79 -14.72 -5.21 10.42
N GLU A 80 -15.53 -4.35 9.80
CA GLU A 80 -16.66 -4.84 9.02
C GLU A 80 -16.19 -5.51 7.73
N VAL A 81 -17.05 -6.32 7.11
CA VAL A 81 -16.72 -7.10 5.91
C VAL A 81 -16.13 -6.23 4.79
N ALA A 82 -16.71 -5.05 4.56
CA ALA A 82 -16.22 -4.12 3.54
C ALA A 82 -14.83 -3.57 3.85
N GLU A 83 -14.54 -3.35 5.14
CA GLU A 83 -13.24 -2.86 5.61
C GLU A 83 -12.19 -3.95 5.47
N MET A 84 -12.48 -5.18 5.92
CA MET A 84 -11.59 -6.34 5.76
C MET A 84 -11.24 -6.56 4.29
N GLN A 85 -12.26 -6.65 3.41
CA GLN A 85 -12.04 -6.88 1.99
C GLN A 85 -11.16 -5.81 1.35
N THR A 86 -11.33 -4.56 1.75
CA THR A 86 -10.52 -3.45 1.23
C THR A 86 -9.09 -3.51 1.77
N LEU A 87 -8.91 -3.77 3.07
CA LEU A 87 -7.60 -3.90 3.69
C LEU A 87 -6.81 -5.09 3.14
N GLU A 88 -7.44 -6.24 2.94
CA GLU A 88 -6.83 -7.41 2.33
C GLU A 88 -6.39 -7.13 0.89
N GLN A 89 -7.22 -6.47 0.09
CA GLN A 89 -6.85 -6.05 -1.27
C GLN A 89 -5.65 -5.10 -1.28
N ILE A 90 -5.61 -4.15 -0.33
CA ILE A 90 -4.47 -3.24 -0.20
C ILE A 90 -3.23 -4.05 0.16
N LEU A 91 -3.26 -4.78 1.27
CA LEU A 91 -2.08 -5.51 1.77
C LEU A 91 -1.57 -6.55 0.77
N GLN A 92 -2.45 -7.29 0.12
CA GLN A 92 -2.08 -8.24 -0.94
C GLN A 92 -1.37 -7.53 -2.09
N ALA A 93 -1.86 -6.36 -2.53
CA ALA A 93 -1.22 -5.61 -3.60
C ALA A 93 0.16 -5.06 -3.21
N TYR A 94 0.41 -4.78 -1.93
CA TYR A 94 1.76 -4.43 -1.45
C TYR A 94 2.68 -5.65 -1.38
N ASP A 95 2.16 -6.82 -0.98
CA ASP A 95 2.91 -8.07 -0.93
C ASP A 95 3.29 -8.57 -2.34
N GLU A 96 2.38 -8.42 -3.31
CA GLU A 96 2.59 -8.79 -4.71
C GLU A 96 3.32 -7.71 -5.54
N GLU A 97 3.66 -6.57 -4.93
CA GLU A 97 4.22 -5.39 -5.59
C GLU A 97 3.36 -4.88 -6.79
N ASP A 98 2.04 -5.13 -6.75
CA ASP A 98 1.10 -4.71 -7.79
C ASP A 98 0.64 -3.26 -7.55
N ARG A 99 1.33 -2.35 -8.23
CA ARG A 99 1.03 -0.92 -8.24
C ARG A 99 -0.42 -0.58 -8.63
N GLU A 100 -0.96 -1.22 -9.66
CA GLU A 100 -2.28 -0.87 -10.19
C GLU A 100 -3.39 -1.38 -9.28
N SER A 101 -3.22 -2.58 -8.72
CA SER A 101 -4.14 -3.11 -7.71
C SER A 101 -4.10 -2.29 -6.42
N ALA A 102 -2.92 -1.89 -5.94
CA ALA A 102 -2.77 -1.03 -4.77
C ALA A 102 -3.47 0.32 -4.98
N LYS A 103 -3.25 0.95 -6.13
CA LYS A 103 -3.89 2.23 -6.51
C LYS A 103 -5.40 2.11 -6.57
N ARG A 104 -5.93 1.03 -7.14
CA ARG A 104 -7.38 0.77 -7.22
C ARG A 104 -7.97 0.58 -5.82
N ALA A 105 -7.33 -0.21 -4.98
CA ALA A 105 -7.80 -0.50 -3.63
C ALA A 105 -7.77 0.74 -2.72
N LEU A 106 -6.72 1.56 -2.81
CA LEU A 106 -6.63 2.84 -2.08
C LEU A 106 -7.70 3.87 -2.54
N ALA A 107 -8.19 3.75 -3.78
CA ALA A 107 -9.25 4.59 -4.33
C ALA A 107 -10.68 4.08 -4.03
N ASN A 108 -10.81 3.00 -3.24
CA ASN A 108 -12.11 2.40 -2.91
C ASN A 108 -13.05 3.45 -2.28
N PRO A 109 -14.35 3.49 -2.67
CA PRO A 109 -15.33 4.41 -2.08
C PRO A 109 -15.37 4.41 -0.55
N PHE A 110 -15.14 3.26 0.08
CA PHE A 110 -15.05 3.15 1.53
C PHE A 110 -13.97 4.08 2.10
N ILE A 111 -12.74 3.99 1.59
CA ILE A 111 -11.61 4.83 2.02
C ILE A 111 -11.88 6.31 1.74
N ARG A 112 -12.51 6.61 0.59
CA ARG A 112 -12.84 8.00 0.20
C ARG A 112 -13.92 8.63 1.07
N ASN A 113 -14.78 7.82 1.66
CA ASN A 113 -15.89 8.26 2.52
C ASN A 113 -15.53 8.25 4.02
N MET A 114 -14.30 7.87 4.39
CA MET A 114 -13.77 8.08 5.74
C MET A 114 -13.57 9.58 6.02
N ASP A 115 -12.95 9.93 7.15
CA ASP A 115 -12.50 11.29 7.40
C ASP A 115 -11.60 11.81 6.26
N VAL A 116 -11.77 13.09 5.94
CA VAL A 116 -11.10 13.77 4.82
C VAL A 116 -9.57 13.63 4.91
N GLU A 117 -9.01 13.64 6.11
CA GLU A 117 -7.57 13.50 6.34
C GLU A 117 -7.07 12.10 5.93
N TYR A 118 -7.81 11.03 6.21
CA TYR A 118 -7.45 9.68 5.81
C TYR A 118 -7.69 9.44 4.31
N ALA A 119 -8.77 10.00 3.75
CA ALA A 119 -9.01 9.97 2.31
C ALA A 119 -7.90 10.69 1.52
N ARG A 120 -7.40 11.83 2.03
CA ARG A 120 -6.25 12.52 1.45
C ARG A 120 -4.96 11.74 1.63
N LEU A 121 -4.76 11.15 2.81
CA LEU A 121 -3.60 10.31 3.09
C LEU A 121 -3.53 9.14 2.09
N ALA A 122 -4.63 8.42 1.87
CA ALA A 122 -4.72 7.30 0.94
C ALA A 122 -4.27 7.67 -0.47
N ALA A 123 -4.56 8.89 -0.93
CA ALA A 123 -4.12 9.40 -2.24
C ALA A 123 -2.62 9.75 -2.29
N MET A 124 -1.97 9.90 -1.14
CA MET A 124 -0.55 10.25 -1.01
C MET A 124 0.33 9.06 -0.62
N VAL A 125 -0.25 7.90 -0.33
CA VAL A 125 0.50 6.70 0.05
C VAL A 125 1.44 6.30 -1.10
N PRO A 126 2.74 6.06 -0.83
CA PRO A 126 3.65 5.52 -1.83
C PRO A 126 3.16 4.16 -2.33
N LEU A 127 2.84 4.08 -3.63
CA LEU A 127 2.45 2.82 -4.25
C LEU A 127 3.67 1.89 -4.37
N PRO A 128 3.49 0.56 -4.32
CA PRO A 128 4.59 -0.38 -4.48
C PRO A 128 5.31 -0.16 -5.83
N GLU A 129 6.62 -0.32 -5.82
CA GLU A 129 7.43 -0.26 -7.03
C GLU A 129 7.20 -1.55 -7.82
N ALA A 130 6.57 -1.46 -8.98
CA ALA A 130 6.59 -2.57 -9.91
C ALA A 130 8.06 -2.75 -10.33
N MET A 131 8.61 -3.95 -10.16
CA MET A 131 9.90 -4.31 -10.76
C MET A 131 9.81 -3.97 -12.26
N GLU A 132 10.45 -2.87 -12.68
CA GLU A 132 10.48 -2.44 -14.08
C GLU A 132 10.92 -3.65 -14.90
N PRO A 133 10.12 -4.15 -15.87
CA PRO A 133 10.63 -5.18 -16.76
C PRO A 133 11.85 -4.56 -17.43
N ALA A 134 13.00 -5.23 -17.25
CA ALA A 134 14.30 -4.79 -17.77
C ALA A 134 14.10 -4.11 -19.13
N PRO A 135 14.68 -2.91 -19.36
CA PRO A 135 14.39 -2.10 -20.52
C PRO A 135 14.45 -3.01 -21.74
N ARG A 136 13.30 -3.19 -22.40
CA ARG A 136 13.20 -4.05 -23.58
C ARG A 136 14.27 -3.55 -24.52
N ALA A 137 15.31 -4.36 -24.72
CA ALA A 137 16.38 -4.05 -25.64
C ALA A 137 15.69 -3.67 -26.95
N THR A 138 15.78 -2.39 -27.32
CA THR A 138 15.41 -1.94 -28.64
C THR A 138 16.29 -2.75 -29.58
N VAL A 139 15.71 -3.78 -30.21
CA VAL A 139 16.37 -4.47 -31.31
C VAL A 139 16.57 -3.40 -32.36
N VAL A 140 17.78 -2.84 -32.41
CA VAL A 140 18.20 -1.94 -33.48
C VAL A 140 18.32 -2.83 -34.71
N GLU A 141 17.21 -3.00 -35.41
CA GLU A 141 17.17 -3.54 -36.76
C GLU A 141 18.05 -2.61 -37.61
N ASN A 142 19.15 -3.16 -38.15
CA ASN A 142 20.19 -2.50 -38.97
C ASN A 142 21.50 -2.08 -38.28
N ALA A 143 22.11 -2.93 -37.46
CA ALA A 143 23.54 -2.84 -37.15
C ALA A 143 24.38 -3.80 -38.03
N ALA A 144 24.87 -3.24 -39.15
CA ALA A 144 26.08 -3.60 -39.92
C ALA A 144 26.04 -4.74 -40.98
N PRO A 145 26.78 -4.55 -42.11
CA PRO A 145 26.69 -5.33 -43.35
C PRO A 145 27.36 -6.71 -43.31
N SER A 146 26.84 -7.58 -44.17
CA SER A 146 27.27 -8.94 -44.49
C SER A 146 28.80 -9.13 -44.53
N TYR A 147 29.30 -9.99 -43.64
CA TYR A 147 30.65 -10.53 -43.70
C TYR A 147 30.76 -11.50 -44.88
N VAL A 148 31.61 -11.17 -45.87
CA VAL A 148 32.00 -12.10 -46.94
C VAL A 148 33.34 -12.72 -46.56
N SER A 149 33.33 -14.02 -46.27
CA SER A 149 34.56 -14.80 -46.03
C SER A 149 35.44 -14.85 -47.29
N PRO A 150 36.70 -14.43 -47.23
CA PRO A 150 37.66 -14.68 -48.29
C PRO A 150 38.41 -15.98 -47.97
N ASN A 151 37.87 -17.11 -48.41
CA ASN A 151 38.74 -18.25 -48.67
C ASN A 151 38.19 -19.14 -49.78
N ALA A 152 38.41 -18.70 -51.01
CA ALA A 152 38.37 -19.54 -52.18
C ALA A 152 39.79 -20.05 -52.47
N HIS A 153 40.10 -21.27 -52.06
CA HIS A 153 41.22 -22.04 -52.61
C HIS A 153 40.72 -23.46 -52.92
N SER A 154 40.21 -23.59 -54.15
CA SER A 154 40.24 -24.74 -55.07
C SER A 154 40.77 -26.09 -54.57
N THR A 155 39.94 -27.13 -54.72
CA THR A 155 40.36 -28.43 -55.31
C THR A 155 39.17 -29.12 -55.99
N THR A 156 39.09 -28.91 -57.31
CA THR A 156 38.92 -29.89 -58.39
C THR A 156 38.26 -31.26 -58.09
N THR A 157 37.07 -31.43 -58.69
CA THR A 157 36.60 -32.54 -59.53
C THR A 157 37.29 -33.91 -59.47
N ALA A 158 36.52 -34.96 -59.20
CA ALA A 158 36.56 -36.20 -59.98
C ALA A 158 35.25 -37.00 -59.84
N VAL A 159 34.60 -37.23 -60.98
CA VAL A 159 33.51 -38.18 -61.20
C VAL A 159 34.12 -39.56 -61.46
N GLY A 160 33.47 -40.60 -60.96
CA GLY A 160 33.70 -42.01 -61.30
C GLY A 160 32.57 -42.86 -60.70
#